data_AF-G8FXV2-F1
#
_entry.id   AF-G8FXV2-F1
#
_cell.length_a   1.000
_cell.length_b   1.000
_cell.length_c   1.000
_cell.angle_alpha   90.00
_cell.angle_beta   90.00
_cell.angle_gamma   90.00
#
_symmetry.space_group_name_H-M   'P 1'
#
loop_
_entity.id
_entity.type
_entity.pdbx_description
1 polymer ?
#
loop_
_entity_poly.entity_id
_entity_poly.type
_entity_poly.pdbx_seq_one_letter_code
_entity_poly.pdbx_strand_id
1 'polypeptide(L)'
;GVIGRYCDQPQMFPGVAHFHTIRVAQPAGMYYTTDFLKQLCDLWDMRGSGLTNMHGATGDIVLLGTTTPQLEEFYFELTHKMNNDL
;
A
#
# COMPACT_ATOMS: atom_id res chain seq x y z
N GLY A 1 7.25 -4.58 3.41
CA GLY A 1 7.62 -5.47 2.27
C GLY A 1 6.40 -5.87 1.42
N VAL A 2 6.59 -6.55 0.27
CA VAL A 2 5.51 -6.81 -0.72
C VAL A 2 5.05 -8.28 -0.75
N ILE A 3 3.74 -8.51 -0.80
CA ILE A 3 3.14 -9.85 -1.02
C ILE A 3 2.37 -9.86 -2.34
N GLY A 4 2.91 -10.62 -3.32
CA GLY A 4 2.29 -10.83 -4.62
C GLY A 4 1.02 -11.68 -4.54
N ARG A 5 -0.01 -11.27 -5.27
CA ARG A 5 -1.28 -11.99 -5.42
C ARG A 5 -1.91 -11.70 -6.78
N TYR A 6 -2.52 -12.72 -7.35
CA TYR A 6 -3.22 -12.71 -8.64
C TYR A 6 -4.58 -13.39 -8.46
N CYS A 7 -5.63 -12.88 -9.10
CA CYS A 7 -6.91 -13.58 -9.12
C CYS A 7 -6.87 -14.78 -10.07
N ASP A 8 -7.66 -15.81 -9.80
CA ASP A 8 -7.77 -17.02 -10.61
C ASP A 8 -8.65 -16.85 -11.85
N GLN A 9 -9.39 -15.73 -11.95
CA GLN A 9 -10.32 -15.42 -13.05
C GLN A 9 -10.06 -14.02 -13.66
N PRO A 10 -8.88 -13.78 -14.26
CA PRO A 10 -8.46 -12.44 -14.70
C PRO A 10 -9.30 -11.87 -15.86
N GLN A 11 -9.94 -12.72 -16.67
CA GLN A 11 -10.87 -12.25 -17.72
C GLN A 11 -12.20 -11.76 -17.14
N MET A 12 -12.68 -12.39 -16.06
CA MET A 12 -13.90 -11.95 -15.39
C MET A 12 -13.67 -10.74 -14.49
N PHE A 13 -12.49 -10.66 -13.86
CA PHE A 13 -12.14 -9.59 -12.91
C PHE A 13 -10.80 -8.92 -13.25
N PRO A 14 -10.68 -8.23 -14.40
CA PRO A 14 -9.41 -7.69 -14.87
C PRO A 14 -8.81 -6.64 -13.91
N GLY A 15 -9.63 -5.92 -13.15
CA GLY A 15 -9.16 -4.91 -12.18
C GLY A 15 -8.37 -5.46 -10.99
N VAL A 16 -8.43 -6.76 -10.74
CA VAL A 16 -7.68 -7.44 -9.67
C VAL A 16 -6.81 -8.58 -10.19
N ALA A 17 -6.52 -8.59 -11.51
CA ALA A 17 -5.59 -9.53 -12.11
C ALA A 17 -4.24 -9.52 -11.38
N HIS A 18 -3.76 -8.33 -11.02
CA HIS A 18 -2.72 -8.12 -10.02
C HIS A 18 -3.34 -7.39 -8.83
N PHE A 19 -3.15 -7.93 -7.63
CA PHE A 19 -3.70 -7.32 -6.42
C PHE A 19 -2.72 -7.47 -5.25
N HIS A 20 -1.53 -6.92 -5.43
CA HIS A 20 -0.41 -7.07 -4.50
C HIS A 20 -0.63 -6.25 -3.24
N THR A 21 -0.20 -6.78 -2.09
CA THR A 21 -0.23 -6.07 -0.81
C THR A 21 1.13 -5.44 -0.54
N ILE A 22 1.16 -4.16 -0.18
CA ILE A 22 2.35 -3.48 0.34
C ILE A 22 2.18 -3.33 1.86
N ARG A 23 3.14 -3.86 2.62
CA ARG A 23 3.29 -3.56 4.04
C ARG A 23 4.20 -2.34 4.16
N VAL A 24 3.79 -1.37 4.97
CA VAL A 24 4.46 -0.11 5.26
C VAL A 24 4.77 -0.05 6.75
N ALA A 25 6.02 0.30 7.09
CA ALA A 25 6.48 0.38 8.48
C ALA A 25 5.69 1.45 9.24
N GLN A 26 5.07 1.06 10.35
CA GLN A 26 4.29 1.93 11.23
C GLN A 26 5.16 2.58 12.34
N PRO A 27 4.80 3.77 12.84
CA PRO A 27 5.38 4.30 14.06
C PRO A 27 5.02 3.43 15.27
N ALA A 28 5.94 3.33 16.23
CA ALA A 28 5.70 2.61 17.48
C ALA A 28 4.48 3.16 18.22
N GLY A 29 3.58 2.26 18.64
CA GLY A 29 2.33 2.63 19.32
C GLY A 29 1.22 3.17 18.40
N MET A 30 1.42 3.20 17.07
CA MET A 30 0.38 3.55 16.08
C MET A 30 -0.23 4.96 16.28
N TYR A 31 0.57 5.90 16.76
CA TYR A 31 0.17 7.31 16.85
C TYR A 31 0.53 8.05 15.56
N TYR A 32 -0.42 8.80 15.02
CA TYR A 32 -0.27 9.50 13.75
C TYR A 32 -0.71 10.95 13.86
N THR A 33 -0.13 11.81 13.02
CA THR A 33 -0.72 13.10 12.67
C THR A 33 -1.65 12.92 11.49
N THR A 34 -2.66 13.79 11.38
CA THR A 34 -3.55 13.79 10.21
C THR A 34 -2.81 14.05 8.91
N ASP A 35 -1.73 14.83 8.96
CA ASP A 35 -0.95 15.20 7.78
C ASP A 35 -0.25 13.99 7.17
N PHE A 36 0.36 13.13 7.99
CA PHE A 36 0.97 11.89 7.53
C PHE A 36 -0.06 10.96 6.88
N LEU A 37 -1.20 10.75 7.55
CA LEU A 37 -2.24 9.86 7.03
C LEU A 37 -2.86 10.37 5.74
N LYS A 38 -3.10 11.68 5.61
CA LYS A 38 -3.61 12.28 4.37
C LYS A 38 -2.61 12.10 3.22
N GLN A 39 -1.33 12.38 3.44
CA GLN A 39 -0.30 12.16 2.42
C GLN A 39 -0.21 10.69 1.99
N LEU A 40 -0.34 9.76 2.95
CA LEU A 40 -0.34 8.34 2.65
C LEU A 40 -1.57 7.93 1.81
N CYS A 41 -2.75 8.47 2.15
CA CYS A 41 -3.97 8.25 1.38
C CYS A 41 -3.84 8.82 -0.04
N ASP A 42 -3.36 10.06 -0.20
CA ASP A 42 -3.18 10.68 -1.52
C ASP A 42 -2.26 9.84 -2.42
N LEU A 43 -1.16 9.32 -1.85
CA LEU A 43 -0.24 8.45 -2.56
C LEU A 43 -0.89 7.11 -2.92
N TRP A 44 -1.65 6.51 -2.00
CA TRP A 44 -2.30 5.22 -2.21
C TRP A 44 -3.50 5.28 -3.16
N ASP A 45 -4.27 6.36 -3.13
CA ASP A 45 -5.38 6.60 -4.06
C ASP A 45 -4.87 6.74 -5.50
N MET A 46 -3.68 7.34 -5.69
CA MET A 46 -3.08 7.49 -7.02
C MET A 46 -2.48 6.18 -7.55
N ARG A 47 -1.85 5.37 -6.68
CA ARG A 47 -0.99 4.26 -7.10
C ARG A 47 -1.49 2.88 -6.70
N GLY A 48 -2.58 2.80 -5.96
CA GLY A 48 -3.16 1.57 -5.45
C GLY A 48 -4.66 1.52 -5.62
N SER A 49 -5.31 0.70 -4.80
CA SER A 49 -6.76 0.47 -4.85
C SER A 49 -7.57 1.46 -3.99
N GLY A 50 -6.91 2.26 -3.16
CA GLY A 50 -7.55 3.04 -2.08
C GLY A 50 -7.98 2.19 -0.86
N LEU A 51 -7.83 0.85 -0.91
CA LEU A 51 -8.20 -0.04 0.19
C LEU A 51 -7.01 -0.28 1.13
N THR A 52 -7.27 -0.29 2.44
CA THR A 52 -6.24 -0.50 3.46
C THR A 52 -6.74 -1.38 4.60
N ASN A 53 -5.83 -2.05 5.31
CA ASN A 53 -6.08 -2.50 6.68
C ASN A 53 -5.21 -1.65 7.64
N MET A 54 -5.86 -1.05 8.64
CA MET A 54 -5.23 -0.28 9.71
C MET A 54 -5.47 -1.03 11.02
N HIS A 55 -4.69 -2.05 11.38
CA HIS A 55 -3.38 -2.47 10.84
C HIS A 55 -3.34 -3.96 10.52
N GLY A 56 -2.22 -4.44 9.96
CA GLY A 56 -1.91 -5.87 9.95
C GLY A 56 -1.69 -6.41 11.36
N ALA A 57 -1.91 -7.72 11.57
CA ALA A 57 -1.75 -8.36 12.89
C ALA A 57 -0.32 -8.24 13.46
N THR A 58 0.69 -8.12 12.59
CA THR A 58 2.09 -7.88 12.95
C THR A 58 2.41 -6.40 13.24
N GLY A 59 1.48 -5.50 12.94
CA GLY A 59 1.59 -4.06 13.20
C GLY A 59 1.69 -3.18 11.96
N ASP A 60 2.06 -3.75 10.80
CA ASP A 60 2.26 -2.98 9.57
C ASP A 60 1.01 -2.20 9.14
N ILE A 61 1.19 -1.02 8.57
CA ILE A 61 0.14 -0.44 7.71
C ILE A 61 0.05 -1.33 6.46
N VAL A 62 -1.17 -1.75 6.11
CA VAL A 62 -1.38 -2.64 4.96
C VAL A 62 -2.12 -1.89 3.87
N LEU A 63 -1.45 -1.71 2.73
CA LEU A 63 -2.02 -1.14 1.51
C LEU A 63 -2.43 -2.28 0.58
N LEU A 64 -3.74 -2.43 0.38
CA LEU A 64 -4.34 -3.66 -0.14
C LEU A 64 -4.68 -3.56 -1.62
N GLY A 65 -3.75 -3.97 -2.47
CA GLY A 65 -4.00 -4.11 -3.90
C GLY A 65 -3.36 -3.02 -4.73
N THR A 66 -2.32 -3.39 -5.46
CA THR A 66 -1.75 -2.64 -6.57
C THR A 66 -1.17 -3.61 -7.60
N THR A 67 -0.60 -3.05 -8.67
CA THR A 67 0.01 -3.77 -9.78
C THR A 67 1.53 -3.77 -9.68
N THR A 68 2.20 -4.73 -10.34
CA THR A 68 3.67 -4.85 -10.32
C THR A 68 4.40 -3.56 -10.75
N PRO A 69 3.98 -2.85 -11.82
CA PRO A 69 4.68 -1.63 -12.25
C PRO A 69 4.60 -0.48 -11.25
N GLN A 70 3.61 -0.48 -10.35
CA GLN A 70 3.45 0.59 -9.35
C GLN A 70 4.29 0.36 -8.08
N LEU A 71 4.92 -0.80 -7.90
CA LEU A 71 5.65 -1.12 -6.66
C LEU A 71 6.84 -0.18 -6.43
N GLU A 72 7.72 -0.04 -7.41
CA GLU A 72 8.89 0.84 -7.31
C GLU A 72 8.49 2.31 -7.29
N GLU A 73 7.46 2.69 -8.04
CA GLU A 73 6.93 4.05 -8.07
C GLU A 73 6.37 4.48 -6.70
N PHE A 74 5.58 3.61 -6.07
CA PHE A 74 5.07 3.84 -4.73
C PHE A 74 6.22 3.91 -3.71
N TYR A 75 7.17 2.96 -3.79
CA TYR A 75 8.30 2.91 -2.88
C TYR A 75 9.20 4.15 -2.98
N PHE A 76 9.46 4.63 -4.20
CA PHE A 76 10.22 5.84 -4.44
C PHE A 76 9.57 7.05 -3.78
N GLU A 77 8.25 7.25 -3.96
CA GLU A 77 7.55 8.37 -3.35
C GLU A 77 7.47 8.26 -1.82
N LEU A 78 7.20 7.07 -1.29
CA LEU A 78 7.15 6.83 0.15
C LEU A 78 8.49 7.21 0.82
N THR A 79 9.61 6.76 0.24
CA THR A 79 10.94 7.02 0.79
C THR A 79 11.37 8.47 0.59
N HIS A 80 11.21 9.03 -0.61
CA HIS A 80 11.74 10.35 -0.95
C HIS A 80 10.86 11.52 -0.49
N LYS A 81 9.54 11.33 -0.41
CA LYS A 81 8.60 12.39 -0.02
C LYS A 81 8.12 12.26 1.42
N MET A 82 7.99 11.04 1.93
CA MET A 82 7.39 10.79 3.25
C MET A 82 8.40 10.31 4.29
N ASN A 83 9.64 10.03 3.90
CA ASN A 83 10.69 9.52 4.79
C ASN A 83 10.23 8.30 5.61
N ASN A 84 9.50 7.38 4.94
CA ASN A 84 8.99 6.16 5.55
C ASN A 84 9.47 4.94 4.73
N ASP A 85 9.64 3.81 5.40
CA ASP A 85 10.05 2.54 4.77
C ASP A 85 8.87 1.55 4.69
N LEU A 86 9.10 0.41 4.06
CA LEU A 86 8.17 -0.72 3.95
C LEU A 86 8.19 -1.65 5.16
#